data_AF-D4IJT5-F1
#
_entry.id   AF-D4IJT5-F1
#
_cell.length_a   1.000
_cell.length_b   1.000
_cell.length_c   1.000
_cell.angle_alpha   90.00
_cell.angle_beta   90.00
_cell.angle_gamma   90.00
#
_symmetry.space_group_name_H-M   'P 1'
#
loop_
_entity.id
_entity.type
_entity.pdbx_description
1 polymer ?
#
loop_
_entity_poly.entity_id
_entity_poly.type
_entity_poly.pdbx_seq_one_letter_code
_entity_poly.pdbx_strand_id
1 'polypeptide(L)'
;MPIPASTRCAAGLTPKSCAEVPAGKKLILGEAGYKYSAPEDSLLKAEYDRRVAGHPFTKGSDCNMLCYDYFYGLDMPLLAMEVMNNGLSGVAAWMLDDAMHSNGDSGRTEDVKIWGMWNILGEEVFGDASQEELRPWYYTWSLMCRHFPAGCDILACEVPQREGLRVAAARKDAAYSVAAVNFSQEPCTLEIVLPGDFAGGVLYRYTESDRACDANGFPAPCERGIAGKRFRTTVPAESFVLLTNVE
;
A
#
# COMPACT_ATOMS: atom_id res chain seq x y z
N MET A 1 -8.66 8.47 -19.04
CA MET A 1 -7.34 7.97 -19.51
C MET A 1 -6.63 7.42 -18.30
N PRO A 2 -6.13 6.17 -18.31
CA PRO A 2 -5.29 5.69 -17.22
C PRO A 2 -4.01 6.53 -17.21
N ILE A 3 -3.70 7.12 -16.05
CA ILE A 3 -2.46 7.87 -15.84
C ILE A 3 -1.40 6.82 -15.48
N PRO A 4 -0.32 6.64 -16.27
CA PRO A 4 0.73 5.66 -16.00
C PRO A 4 1.33 5.82 -14.61
N ALA A 5 1.59 4.71 -13.90
CA ALA A 5 2.32 4.71 -12.62
C ALA A 5 3.81 5.09 -12.76
N SER A 6 4.32 5.27 -13.98
CA SER A 6 5.73 5.32 -14.33
C SER A 6 6.49 6.60 -13.97
N THR A 7 5.89 7.57 -13.29
CA THR A 7 6.57 8.81 -12.84
C THR A 7 6.71 8.94 -11.32
N ARG A 8 6.31 7.91 -10.56
CA ARG A 8 6.19 7.97 -9.10
C ARG A 8 7.51 7.68 -8.40
N CYS A 9 8.36 8.69 -8.31
CA CYS A 9 9.39 8.71 -7.27
C CYS A 9 8.73 9.15 -5.96
N ALA A 10 8.49 8.20 -5.05
CA ALA A 10 8.42 8.56 -3.64
C ALA A 10 9.70 9.35 -3.32
N ALA A 11 9.58 10.53 -2.70
CA ALA A 11 10.73 11.24 -2.17
C ALA A 11 11.44 10.29 -1.18
N GLY A 12 12.48 9.60 -1.68
CA GLY A 12 13.11 8.51 -0.97
C GLY A 12 13.65 9.01 0.37
N LEU A 13 13.35 8.29 1.44
CA LEU A 13 14.04 8.44 2.72
C LEU A 13 15.52 8.22 2.44
N THR A 14 16.31 9.30 2.48
CA THR A 14 17.75 9.15 2.23
C THR A 14 18.39 8.33 3.36
N PRO A 15 19.45 7.54 3.08
CA PRO A 15 20.20 6.78 4.08
C PRO A 15 20.71 7.62 5.26
N LYS A 16 20.76 8.96 5.10
CA LYS A 16 21.13 9.90 6.16
C LYS A 16 20.17 9.89 7.35
N SER A 17 18.87 9.68 7.12
CA SER A 17 17.86 9.74 8.18
C SER A 17 18.00 8.63 9.22
N CYS A 18 18.36 7.40 8.80
CA CYS A 18 18.62 6.29 9.72
C CYS A 18 19.97 6.41 10.44
N ALA A 19 20.96 7.10 9.86
CA ALA A 19 22.27 7.31 10.48
C ALA A 19 22.23 8.26 11.68
N GLU A 20 21.18 9.08 11.80
CA GLU A 20 20.97 10.02 12.91
C GLU A 20 20.12 9.43 14.06
N VAL A 21 19.63 8.19 13.91
CA VAL A 21 18.82 7.54 14.95
C VAL A 21 19.70 7.22 16.17
N PRO A 22 19.34 7.69 17.38
CA PRO A 22 20.13 7.42 18.58
C PRO A 22 20.30 5.92 18.83
N ALA A 23 21.47 5.53 19.34
CA ALA A 23 21.79 4.13 19.63
C ALA A 23 20.69 3.45 20.49
N GLY A 24 20.24 2.27 20.04
CA GLY A 24 19.18 1.50 20.70
C GLY A 24 17.77 2.07 20.54
N LYS A 25 17.57 3.13 19.76
CA LYS A 25 16.24 3.64 19.40
C LYS A 25 15.81 3.13 18.03
N LYS A 26 14.50 3.12 17.84
CA LYS A 26 13.83 2.73 16.60
C LYS A 26 13.19 3.97 15.98
N LEU A 27 13.30 4.11 14.66
CA LEU A 27 12.59 5.14 13.91
C LEU A 27 11.29 4.55 13.35
N ILE A 28 10.20 5.29 13.50
CA ILE A 28 8.90 4.95 12.92
C ILE A 28 8.39 6.14 12.10
N LEU A 29 7.71 5.85 11.00
CA LEU A 29 6.95 6.84 10.25
C LEU A 29 5.52 6.89 10.82
N GLY A 30 5.28 7.83 11.74
CA GLY A 30 4.05 7.86 12.54
C GLY A 30 2.78 8.28 11.79
N GLU A 31 2.93 8.87 10.60
CA GLU A 31 1.83 9.24 9.71
C GLU A 31 2.34 9.11 8.27
N ALA A 32 1.62 8.39 7.43
CA ALA A 32 2.02 8.11 6.05
C ALA A 32 0.84 8.08 5.10
N GLY A 33 0.97 8.81 4.00
CA GLY A 33 0.04 8.79 2.88
C GLY A 33 0.59 9.64 1.74
N TYR A 34 0.20 9.36 0.51
CA TYR A 34 0.60 10.17 -0.63
C TYR A 34 -0.31 11.37 -0.83
N LYS A 35 0.32 12.52 -1.07
CA LYS A 35 -0.26 13.64 -1.82
C LYS A 35 0.47 13.78 -3.13
N TYR A 36 -0.30 14.08 -4.17
CA TYR A 36 0.18 14.17 -5.55
C TYR A 36 0.24 15.64 -5.95
N SER A 37 1.27 16.34 -5.47
CA SER A 37 1.44 17.78 -5.68
C SER A 37 2.77 18.15 -6.31
N ALA A 38 3.65 17.18 -6.54
CA ALA A 38 4.91 17.41 -7.24
C ALA A 38 4.64 17.78 -8.71
N PRO A 39 5.54 18.53 -9.38
CA PRO A 39 5.39 18.84 -10.81
C PRO A 39 5.17 17.61 -11.69
N GLU A 40 5.82 16.50 -11.36
CA GLU A 40 5.71 15.20 -12.03
C GLU A 40 4.31 14.58 -11.90
N ASP A 41 3.57 14.96 -10.86
CA ASP A 41 2.22 14.51 -10.57
C ASP A 41 1.13 15.47 -11.11
N SER A 42 1.48 16.43 -11.95
CA SER A 42 0.57 17.50 -12.39
C SER A 42 -0.78 17.01 -12.94
N LEU A 43 -0.83 15.86 -13.62
CA LEU A 43 -2.07 15.24 -14.08
C LEU A 43 -2.94 14.72 -12.93
N LEU A 44 -2.32 14.08 -11.94
CA LEU A 44 -3.00 13.61 -10.74
C LEU A 44 -3.49 14.79 -9.89
N LYS A 45 -2.67 15.85 -9.77
CA LYS A 45 -3.07 17.09 -9.11
C LYS A 45 -4.28 17.73 -9.78
N ALA A 46 -4.30 17.80 -11.11
CA ALA A 46 -5.42 18.36 -11.86
C ALA A 46 -6.70 17.54 -11.68
N GLU A 47 -6.59 16.21 -11.67
CA GLU A 47 -7.72 15.32 -11.41
C GLU A 47 -8.24 15.44 -9.97
N TYR A 48 -7.34 15.53 -8.99
CA TYR A 48 -7.67 15.83 -7.61
C TYR A 48 -8.45 17.15 -7.50
N ASP A 49 -7.94 18.24 -8.08
CA ASP A 49 -8.57 19.57 -8.03
C ASP A 49 -9.97 19.54 -8.66
N ARG A 50 -10.13 18.83 -9.77
CA ARG A 50 -11.42 18.63 -10.44
C ARG A 50 -12.43 17.91 -9.52
N ARG A 51 -12.00 16.85 -8.80
CA ARG A 51 -12.86 16.09 -7.88
C ARG A 51 -13.25 16.93 -6.66
N VAL A 52 -12.30 17.66 -6.07
CA VAL A 52 -12.56 18.49 -4.87
C VAL A 52 -13.51 19.63 -5.18
N ALA A 53 -13.37 20.30 -6.32
CA ALA A 53 -14.19 21.47 -6.66
C ALA A 53 -15.70 21.21 -6.65
N GLY A 54 -16.13 19.97 -6.91
CA GLY A 54 -17.54 19.57 -6.92
C GLY A 54 -17.99 18.76 -5.70
N HIS A 55 -17.11 18.49 -4.73
CA HIS A 55 -17.41 17.55 -3.67
C HIS A 55 -18.15 18.21 -2.47
N PRO A 56 -19.34 17.72 -2.08
CA PRO A 56 -20.19 18.38 -1.09
C PRO A 56 -19.61 18.40 0.34
N PHE A 57 -18.82 17.39 0.70
CA PHE A 57 -18.35 17.14 2.08
C PHE A 57 -16.88 17.45 2.35
N THR A 58 -16.18 18.07 1.39
CA THR A 58 -14.76 18.41 1.60
C THR A 58 -14.50 19.90 1.56
N LYS A 59 -15.20 20.72 0.75
CA LYS A 59 -15.02 22.20 0.71
C LYS A 59 -13.53 22.66 0.68
N GLY A 60 -12.65 21.90 0.03
CA GLY A 60 -11.21 22.19 0.03
C GLY A 60 -10.46 21.80 1.31
N SER A 61 -11.04 20.91 2.12
CA SER A 61 -10.40 20.26 3.25
C SER A 61 -9.20 19.44 2.80
N ASP A 62 -8.34 19.15 3.77
CA ASP A 62 -7.19 18.27 3.63
C ASP A 62 -7.63 16.84 3.33
N CYS A 63 -7.92 16.56 2.05
CA CYS A 63 -8.36 15.27 1.54
C CYS A 63 -7.39 14.70 0.52
N ASN A 64 -7.57 13.41 0.23
CA ASN A 64 -7.01 12.74 -0.91
C ASN A 64 -8.12 12.04 -1.71
N MET A 65 -8.67 12.75 -2.69
CA MET A 65 -9.72 12.23 -3.59
C MET A 65 -9.24 11.11 -4.52
N LEU A 66 -7.94 10.78 -4.50
CA LEU A 66 -7.36 9.71 -5.30
C LEU A 66 -7.25 8.39 -4.52
N CYS A 67 -7.61 8.35 -3.24
CA CYS A 67 -7.64 7.11 -2.45
C CYS A 67 -8.69 6.08 -2.93
N TYR A 68 -9.64 6.52 -3.76
CA TYR A 68 -10.60 5.66 -4.45
C TYR A 68 -10.02 4.93 -5.65
N ASP A 69 -8.87 5.36 -6.17
CA ASP A 69 -8.33 4.87 -7.43
C ASP A 69 -7.47 3.62 -7.22
N TYR A 70 -7.50 2.72 -8.20
CA TYR A 70 -6.74 1.47 -8.22
C TYR A 70 -5.26 1.68 -7.85
N PHE A 71 -4.62 2.68 -8.45
CA PHE A 71 -3.21 2.92 -8.27
C PHE A 71 -2.83 3.26 -6.82
N TYR A 72 -3.76 3.78 -6.02
CA TYR A 72 -3.49 4.09 -4.62
C TYR A 72 -3.22 2.80 -3.83
N GLY A 73 -3.83 1.69 -4.26
CA GLY A 73 -3.53 0.36 -3.76
C GLY A 73 -2.14 -0.17 -4.15
N LEU A 74 -1.44 0.45 -5.08
CA LEU A 74 -0.03 0.15 -5.38
C LEU A 74 0.93 1.08 -4.65
N ASP A 75 0.59 2.36 -4.54
CA ASP A 75 1.44 3.36 -3.91
C ASP A 75 1.63 3.09 -2.41
N MET A 76 0.55 2.74 -1.71
CA MET A 76 0.63 2.50 -0.26
C MET A 76 1.58 1.34 0.11
N PRO A 77 1.51 0.13 -0.50
CA PRO A 77 2.51 -0.90 -0.24
C PRO A 77 3.92 -0.50 -0.73
N LEU A 78 4.06 0.30 -1.80
CA LEU A 78 5.37 0.85 -2.20
C LEU A 78 6.00 1.68 -1.07
N LEU A 79 5.22 2.56 -0.44
CA LEU A 79 5.68 3.34 0.71
C LEU A 79 6.12 2.43 1.85
N ALA A 80 5.31 1.43 2.21
CA ALA A 80 5.67 0.47 3.25
C ALA A 80 6.96 -0.29 2.92
N MET A 81 7.15 -0.71 1.67
CA MET A 81 8.39 -1.36 1.22
C MET A 81 9.61 -0.45 1.35
N GLU A 82 9.48 0.84 1.01
CA GLU A 82 10.57 1.82 1.19
C GLU A 82 10.90 2.01 2.67
N VAL A 83 9.91 2.11 3.56
CA VAL A 83 10.12 2.16 5.02
C VAL A 83 10.89 0.92 5.50
N MET A 84 10.44 -0.27 5.09
CA MET A 84 11.07 -1.55 5.46
C MET A 84 12.52 -1.63 4.97
N ASN A 85 12.74 -1.41 3.67
CA ASN A 85 14.04 -1.58 3.02
C ASN A 85 15.06 -0.52 3.46
N ASN A 86 14.61 0.64 3.94
CA ASN A 86 15.49 1.68 4.49
C ASN A 86 15.72 1.53 6.01
N GLY A 87 15.22 0.47 6.64
CA GLY A 87 15.56 0.13 8.03
C GLY A 87 14.72 0.81 9.11
N LEU A 88 13.56 1.39 8.75
CA LEU A 88 12.61 1.89 9.72
C LEU A 88 11.86 0.72 10.36
N SER A 89 11.47 0.90 11.63
CA SER A 89 10.83 -0.15 12.44
C SER A 89 9.32 -0.21 12.32
N GLY A 90 8.69 0.72 11.59
CA GLY A 90 7.25 0.73 11.41
C GLY A 90 6.73 1.96 10.68
N VAL A 91 5.50 1.84 10.19
CA VAL A 91 4.74 2.91 9.53
C VAL A 91 3.27 2.81 9.93
N ALA A 92 2.64 3.96 10.16
CA ALA A 92 1.20 4.07 10.37
C ALA A 92 0.57 4.88 9.23
N ALA A 93 -0.44 4.32 8.57
CA ALA A 93 -1.13 4.99 7.48
C ALA A 93 -2.08 6.08 8.01
N TRP A 94 -2.12 7.19 7.29
CA TRP A 94 -3.16 8.21 7.37
C TRP A 94 -4.16 7.96 6.24
N MET A 95 -5.39 7.51 6.51
CA MET A 95 -5.98 7.13 7.79
C MET A 95 -6.84 5.88 7.62
N LEU A 96 -7.40 5.32 8.70
CA LEU A 96 -8.17 4.07 8.63
C LEU A 96 -9.58 4.28 8.07
N ASP A 97 -10.32 5.26 8.58
CA ASP A 97 -11.71 5.56 8.24
C ASP A 97 -11.85 7.07 8.10
N ASP A 98 -12.57 7.57 7.09
CA ASP A 98 -12.80 9.01 6.90
C ASP A 98 -13.44 9.68 8.12
N ALA A 99 -14.23 8.94 8.90
CA ALA A 99 -14.91 9.46 10.07
C ALA A 99 -13.96 9.89 11.21
N MET A 100 -12.67 9.56 11.16
CA MET A 100 -11.76 9.87 12.28
C MET A 100 -11.38 11.36 12.36
N HIS A 101 -11.42 12.11 11.25
CA HIS A 101 -10.95 13.49 11.23
C HIS A 101 -11.82 14.41 10.37
N SER A 102 -11.98 15.64 10.88
CA SER A 102 -12.52 16.77 10.14
C SER A 102 -11.48 17.87 10.07
N ASN A 103 -11.60 18.77 9.09
CA ASN A 103 -10.70 19.90 8.95
C ASN A 103 -10.76 20.80 10.19
N GLY A 104 -9.59 21.05 10.80
CA GLY A 104 -9.50 21.82 12.05
C GLY A 104 -10.22 21.16 13.23
N ASP A 105 -10.43 19.84 13.19
CA ASP A 105 -11.13 19.06 14.20
C ASP A 105 -12.53 19.64 14.54
N SER A 106 -13.21 20.16 13.53
CA SER A 106 -14.47 20.91 13.69
C SER A 106 -15.65 20.04 14.13
N GLY A 107 -15.58 18.73 13.86
CA GLY A 107 -16.66 17.77 14.05
C GLY A 107 -17.83 17.96 13.09
N ARG A 108 -17.71 18.85 12.09
CA ARG A 108 -18.77 19.12 11.11
C ARG A 108 -18.69 18.14 9.96
N THR A 109 -19.86 17.68 9.52
CA THR A 109 -20.01 16.70 8.45
C THR A 109 -19.44 17.18 7.12
N GLU A 110 -19.53 18.49 6.83
CA GLU A 110 -19.00 19.10 5.61
C GLU A 110 -17.48 19.31 5.59
N ASP A 111 -16.81 19.05 6.72
CA ASP A 111 -15.37 19.21 6.90
C ASP A 111 -14.63 17.87 6.96
N VAL A 112 -15.33 16.74 6.77
CA VAL A 112 -14.76 15.38 6.84
C VAL A 112 -13.57 15.25 5.88
N LYS A 113 -12.48 14.66 6.37
CA LYS A 113 -11.28 14.39 5.59
C LYS A 113 -11.38 13.02 4.93
N ILE A 114 -11.26 12.98 3.60
CA ILE A 114 -11.32 11.75 2.81
C ILE A 114 -9.91 11.22 2.60
N TRP A 115 -9.59 10.10 3.25
CA TRP A 115 -8.28 9.42 3.24
C TRP A 115 -8.38 7.94 3.59
N GLY A 116 -9.44 7.56 4.32
CA GLY A 116 -9.71 6.26 4.88
C GLY A 116 -9.67 5.11 3.89
N MET A 117 -9.68 3.91 4.42
CA MET A 117 -9.93 2.68 3.68
C MET A 117 -11.42 2.50 3.37
N TRP A 118 -12.29 3.21 4.07
CA TRP A 118 -13.73 3.33 3.85
C TRP A 118 -14.21 4.60 4.58
N ASN A 119 -15.51 4.87 4.51
CA ASN A 119 -16.18 5.88 5.32
C ASN A 119 -17.41 5.26 5.99
N ILE A 120 -17.35 4.98 7.30
CA ILE A 120 -18.48 4.36 8.03
C ILE A 120 -19.73 5.26 8.10
N LEU A 121 -19.58 6.55 7.79
CA LEU A 121 -20.68 7.53 7.74
C LEU A 121 -21.22 7.71 6.31
N GLY A 122 -20.93 6.77 5.42
CA GLY A 122 -21.32 6.83 4.01
C GLY A 122 -22.82 6.99 3.81
N GLU A 123 -23.63 6.06 4.32
CA GLU A 123 -25.08 6.16 4.23
C GLU A 123 -25.62 7.27 5.15
N GLU A 124 -25.20 7.30 6.41
CA GLU A 124 -25.79 8.17 7.43
C GLU A 124 -25.55 9.67 7.17
N VAL A 125 -24.34 10.05 6.74
CA VAL A 125 -23.95 11.46 6.57
C VAL A 125 -23.83 11.84 5.10
N PHE A 126 -23.25 10.96 4.27
CA PHE A 126 -23.01 11.27 2.86
C PHE A 126 -24.24 10.94 1.99
N GLY A 127 -25.19 10.16 2.49
CA GLY A 127 -26.34 9.67 1.73
C GLY A 127 -25.93 8.70 0.61
N ASP A 128 -24.76 8.06 0.75
CA ASP A 128 -24.15 7.19 -0.24
C ASP A 128 -23.48 5.99 0.45
N ALA A 129 -24.23 4.88 0.53
CA ALA A 129 -23.75 3.62 1.10
C ALA A 129 -22.51 3.06 0.38
N SER A 130 -22.25 3.45 -0.89
CA SER A 130 -21.04 2.99 -1.59
C SER A 130 -19.75 3.54 -0.99
N GLN A 131 -19.83 4.57 -0.15
CA GLN A 131 -18.67 5.10 0.59
C GLN A 131 -18.21 4.18 1.72
N GLU A 132 -19.06 3.28 2.21
CA GLU A 132 -18.74 2.29 3.24
C GLU A 132 -17.96 1.09 2.68
N GLU A 133 -17.92 0.95 1.36
CA GLU A 133 -17.18 -0.13 0.69
C GLU A 133 -15.66 0.04 0.85
N LEU A 134 -14.96 -1.08 0.95
CA LEU A 134 -13.51 -1.11 1.07
C LEU A 134 -12.85 -0.52 -0.18
N ARG A 135 -12.10 0.57 0.01
CA ARG A 135 -11.30 1.23 -1.03
C ARG A 135 -10.12 0.37 -1.46
N PRO A 136 -9.59 0.57 -2.67
CA PRO A 136 -8.65 -0.38 -3.26
C PRO A 136 -7.37 -0.60 -2.44
N TRP A 137 -6.91 0.42 -1.71
CA TRP A 137 -5.70 0.33 -0.89
C TRP A 137 -5.84 -0.45 0.41
N TYR A 138 -7.08 -0.70 0.90
CA TYR A 138 -7.32 -1.65 1.98
C TYR A 138 -6.72 -3.02 1.64
N TYR A 139 -6.91 -3.45 0.38
CA TYR A 139 -6.53 -4.78 -0.07
C TYR A 139 -5.04 -5.05 0.18
N THR A 140 -4.17 -4.18 -0.32
CA THR A 140 -2.73 -4.36 -0.21
C THR A 140 -2.21 -3.97 1.16
N TRP A 141 -2.72 -2.90 1.79
CA TRP A 141 -2.26 -2.49 3.11
C TRP A 141 -2.59 -3.53 4.19
N SER A 142 -3.81 -4.10 4.18
CA SER A 142 -4.19 -5.14 5.14
C SER A 142 -3.33 -6.40 5.00
N LEU A 143 -2.95 -6.78 3.78
CA LEU A 143 -2.00 -7.87 3.52
C LEU A 143 -0.60 -7.54 4.04
N MET A 144 -0.11 -6.33 3.82
CA MET A 144 1.19 -5.89 4.36
C MET A 144 1.18 -5.94 5.89
N CYS A 145 0.12 -5.43 6.56
CA CYS A 145 0.00 -5.48 8.02
C CYS A 145 -0.07 -6.91 8.57
N ARG A 146 -0.83 -7.79 7.92
CA ARG A 146 -1.02 -9.18 8.37
C ARG A 146 0.26 -10.01 8.21
N HIS A 147 0.90 -9.90 7.04
CA HIS A 147 1.98 -10.81 6.66
C HIS A 147 3.39 -10.25 6.88
N PHE A 148 3.52 -9.00 7.32
CA PHE A 148 4.75 -8.42 7.88
C PHE A 148 4.52 -8.01 9.34
N PRO A 149 4.23 -8.96 10.24
CA PRO A 149 3.81 -8.64 11.60
C PRO A 149 4.95 -8.09 12.45
N ALA A 150 4.59 -7.48 13.58
CA ALA A 150 5.55 -7.03 14.58
C ALA A 150 6.53 -8.16 14.98
N GLY A 151 7.82 -7.81 15.06
CA GLY A 151 8.89 -8.75 15.40
C GLY A 151 9.35 -9.66 14.26
N CYS A 152 8.96 -9.40 13.01
CA CYS A 152 9.63 -10.00 11.86
C CYS A 152 10.99 -9.34 11.60
N ASP A 153 11.91 -10.12 11.02
CA ASP A 153 13.17 -9.63 10.48
C ASP A 153 12.96 -9.23 9.02
N ILE A 154 13.17 -7.96 8.67
CA ILE A 154 13.23 -7.56 7.26
C ILE A 154 14.52 -8.12 6.66
N LEU A 155 14.39 -8.86 5.56
CA LEU A 155 15.50 -9.52 4.89
C LEU A 155 16.11 -8.62 3.82
N ALA A 156 17.43 -8.64 3.70
CA ALA A 156 18.09 -8.05 2.55
C ALA A 156 17.74 -8.81 1.28
N CYS A 157 17.33 -8.09 0.23
CA CYS A 157 17.07 -8.66 -1.08
C CYS A 157 18.19 -8.26 -2.05
N GLU A 158 18.81 -9.25 -2.72
CA GLU A 158 19.79 -9.02 -3.79
C GLU A 158 19.16 -8.56 -5.11
N VAL A 159 17.83 -8.41 -5.14
CA VAL A 159 17.10 -7.93 -6.31
C VAL A 159 17.57 -6.51 -6.62
N PRO A 160 18.00 -6.22 -7.87
CA PRO A 160 18.18 -4.84 -8.29
C PRO A 160 16.84 -4.14 -8.10
N GLN A 161 16.78 -3.21 -7.16
CA GLN A 161 15.64 -2.32 -6.94
C GLN A 161 15.55 -1.40 -8.17
N ARG A 162 15.06 -1.98 -9.27
CA ARG A 162 15.09 -1.41 -10.61
C ARG A 162 14.00 -0.36 -10.76
N GLU A 163 14.12 0.45 -11.80
CA GLU A 163 13.03 1.31 -12.23
C GLU A 163 11.80 0.44 -12.53
N GLY A 164 10.67 0.74 -11.89
CA GLY A 164 9.43 0.01 -12.10
C GLY A 164 9.17 -1.20 -11.20
N LEU A 165 10.08 -1.59 -10.29
CA LEU A 165 9.83 -2.70 -9.37
C LEU A 165 10.40 -2.40 -7.97
N ARG A 166 9.60 -2.67 -6.94
CA ARG A 166 10.07 -2.78 -5.55
C ARG A 166 9.69 -4.13 -4.96
N VAL A 167 10.58 -4.64 -4.11
CA VAL A 167 10.41 -5.90 -3.38
C VAL A 167 10.79 -5.68 -1.93
N ALA A 168 9.99 -6.23 -1.02
CA ALA A 168 10.35 -6.40 0.38
C ALA A 168 10.14 -7.86 0.78
N ALA A 169 11.05 -8.37 1.61
CA ALA A 169 10.93 -9.70 2.17
C ALA A 169 11.13 -9.65 3.68
N ALA A 170 10.45 -10.53 4.39
CA ALA A 170 10.58 -10.67 5.83
C ALA A 170 10.56 -12.13 6.24
N ARG A 171 11.17 -12.40 7.39
CA ARG A 171 11.08 -13.68 8.09
C ARG A 171 10.44 -13.45 9.45
N LYS A 172 9.43 -14.24 9.79
CA LYS A 172 8.91 -14.35 11.16
C LYS A 172 9.11 -15.80 11.60
N ASP A 173 10.00 -16.02 12.56
CA ASP A 173 10.41 -17.35 12.99
C ASP A 173 10.94 -18.19 11.80
N ALA A 174 10.25 -19.27 11.42
CA ALA A 174 10.59 -20.12 10.26
C ALA A 174 9.76 -19.80 9.00
N ALA A 175 8.85 -18.83 9.07
CA ALA A 175 7.97 -18.44 7.96
C ALA A 175 8.49 -17.18 7.24
N TYR A 176 8.08 -17.02 5.99
CA TYR A 176 8.54 -15.97 5.08
C TYR A 176 7.36 -15.27 4.42
N SER A 177 7.56 -13.97 4.19
CA SER A 177 6.72 -13.15 3.31
C SER A 177 7.61 -12.46 2.29
N VAL A 178 7.19 -12.46 1.03
CA VAL A 178 7.84 -11.74 -0.07
C VAL A 178 6.76 -11.00 -0.84
N ALA A 179 6.82 -9.67 -0.79
CA ALA A 179 5.91 -8.78 -1.48
C ALA A 179 6.65 -8.03 -2.60
N ALA A 180 5.97 -7.82 -3.72
CA ALA A 180 6.49 -7.08 -4.85
C ALA A 180 5.42 -6.14 -5.42
N VAL A 181 5.81 -4.90 -5.72
CA VAL A 181 5.01 -3.99 -6.53
C VAL A 181 5.75 -3.71 -7.83
N ASN A 182 5.12 -4.05 -8.94
CA ASN A 182 5.54 -3.63 -10.27
C ASN A 182 4.74 -2.38 -10.64
N PHE A 183 5.41 -1.24 -10.77
CA PHE A 183 4.84 0.04 -11.20
C PHE A 183 5.33 0.44 -12.59
N SER A 184 5.92 -0.50 -13.33
CA SER A 184 6.17 -0.38 -14.76
C SER A 184 4.95 -0.82 -15.58
N GLN A 185 4.97 -0.43 -16.85
CA GLN A 185 3.96 -0.82 -17.85
C GLN A 185 4.17 -2.21 -18.45
N GLU A 186 5.22 -2.91 -18.04
CA GLU A 186 5.57 -4.22 -18.57
C GLU A 186 5.55 -5.28 -17.45
N PRO A 187 5.09 -6.50 -17.73
CA PRO A 187 5.21 -7.59 -16.77
C PRO A 187 6.67 -7.92 -16.51
N CYS A 188 7.00 -8.32 -15.29
CA CYS A 188 8.32 -8.85 -14.96
C CYS A 188 8.22 -10.23 -14.33
N THR A 189 9.31 -11.00 -14.43
CA THR A 189 9.42 -12.30 -13.76
C THR A 189 10.39 -12.20 -12.60
N LEU A 190 9.98 -12.73 -11.44
CA LEU A 190 10.82 -12.85 -10.26
C LEU A 190 11.22 -14.30 -10.04
N GLU A 191 12.51 -14.52 -9.84
CA GLU A 191 13.02 -15.74 -9.23
C GLU A 191 13.25 -15.46 -7.75
N ILE A 192 12.49 -16.14 -6.89
CA ILE A 192 12.55 -15.97 -5.44
C ILE A 192 13.29 -17.19 -4.89
N VAL A 193 14.40 -16.96 -4.20
CA VAL A 193 15.16 -18.00 -3.50
C VAL A 193 15.15 -17.66 -2.01
N LEU A 194 14.56 -18.53 -1.20
CA LEU A 194 14.47 -18.34 0.25
C LEU A 194 15.62 -19.06 0.97
N PRO A 195 16.10 -18.53 2.11
CA PRO A 195 17.19 -19.15 2.86
C PRO A 195 16.76 -20.40 3.63
N GLY A 196 15.46 -20.61 3.82
CA GLY A 196 14.88 -21.74 4.56
C GLY A 196 13.83 -22.51 3.78
N ASP A 197 13.27 -23.54 4.40
CA ASP A 197 12.15 -24.28 3.85
C ASP A 197 10.89 -23.40 3.80
N PHE A 198 10.12 -23.51 2.74
CA PHE A 198 8.83 -22.85 2.60
C PHE A 198 7.79 -23.87 2.15
N ALA A 199 6.69 -23.94 2.87
CA ALA A 199 5.62 -24.90 2.64
C ALA A 199 4.30 -24.32 3.12
N GLY A 200 3.20 -24.82 2.56
CA GLY A 200 1.85 -24.35 2.88
C GLY A 200 1.58 -22.91 2.46
N GLY A 201 2.42 -22.34 1.59
CA GLY A 201 2.34 -20.95 1.21
C GLY A 201 1.16 -20.63 0.32
N VAL A 202 0.83 -19.34 0.29
CA VAL A 202 -0.25 -18.76 -0.48
C VAL A 202 0.24 -17.57 -1.28
N LEU A 203 -0.39 -17.31 -2.42
CA LEU A 203 -0.13 -16.15 -3.27
C LEU A 203 -1.36 -15.24 -3.28
N TYR A 204 -1.14 -13.96 -3.02
CA TYR A 204 -2.10 -12.90 -3.28
C TYR A 204 -1.65 -12.11 -4.50
N ARG A 205 -2.62 -11.67 -5.30
CA ARG A 205 -2.40 -10.80 -6.45
C ARG A 205 -3.42 -9.67 -6.41
N TYR A 206 -2.97 -8.50 -6.85
CA TYR A 206 -3.78 -7.31 -7.03
C TYR A 206 -3.41 -6.67 -8.36
N THR A 207 -4.34 -6.72 -9.31
CA THR A 207 -4.30 -6.02 -10.60
C THR A 207 -5.55 -5.15 -10.74
N GLU A 208 -5.58 -4.27 -11.74
CA GLU A 208 -6.75 -3.40 -11.97
C GLU A 208 -8.02 -4.22 -12.28
N SER A 209 -7.85 -5.33 -13.01
CA SER A 209 -8.93 -6.21 -13.45
C SER A 209 -9.19 -7.41 -12.54
N ASP A 210 -8.28 -7.74 -11.63
CA ASP A 210 -8.36 -8.95 -10.80
C ASP A 210 -7.77 -8.76 -9.40
N ARG A 211 -8.62 -8.99 -8.40
CA ARG A 211 -8.23 -9.13 -6.99
C ARG A 211 -9.19 -10.11 -6.32
N ALA A 212 -8.67 -11.19 -5.77
CA ALA A 212 -9.51 -12.22 -5.15
C ALA A 212 -9.92 -11.77 -3.75
N CYS A 213 -11.22 -11.78 -3.47
CA CYS A 213 -11.76 -11.49 -2.14
C CYS A 213 -12.66 -12.63 -1.64
N ASP A 214 -12.82 -12.73 -0.33
CA ASP A 214 -13.85 -13.57 0.29
C ASP A 214 -15.24 -12.91 0.23
N ALA A 215 -16.24 -13.56 0.83
CA ALA A 215 -17.62 -13.08 0.84
C ALA A 215 -17.82 -11.73 1.57
N ASN A 216 -16.85 -11.31 2.39
CA ASN A 216 -16.86 -10.04 3.12
C ASN A 216 -15.98 -8.98 2.44
N GLY A 217 -15.44 -9.25 1.26
CA GLY A 217 -14.55 -8.34 0.55
C GLY A 217 -13.10 -8.35 1.04
N PHE A 218 -12.73 -9.23 1.96
CA PHE A 218 -11.35 -9.32 2.45
C PHE A 218 -10.43 -10.05 1.47
N PRO A 219 -9.14 -9.67 1.36
CA PRO A 219 -8.21 -10.33 0.46
C PRO A 219 -8.16 -11.85 0.66
N ALA A 220 -8.33 -12.59 -0.43
CA ALA A 220 -8.21 -14.04 -0.48
C ALA A 220 -7.05 -14.43 -1.41
N PRO A 221 -6.32 -15.52 -1.12
CA PRO A 221 -5.22 -15.94 -1.99
C PRO A 221 -5.76 -16.54 -3.28
N CYS A 222 -5.12 -16.21 -4.40
CA CYS A 222 -5.42 -16.77 -5.72
C CYS A 222 -4.73 -18.12 -5.97
N GLU A 223 -3.69 -18.44 -5.20
CA GLU A 223 -2.98 -19.72 -5.25
C GLU A 223 -2.65 -20.20 -3.83
N ARG A 224 -2.67 -21.52 -3.60
CA ARG A 224 -2.45 -22.15 -2.30
C ARG A 224 -1.59 -23.40 -2.45
N GLY A 225 -0.97 -23.83 -1.36
CA GLY A 225 -0.18 -25.07 -1.32
C GLY A 225 1.21 -24.91 -1.94
N ILE A 226 1.71 -23.67 -2.03
CA ILE A 226 3.02 -23.38 -2.60
C ILE A 226 4.10 -23.87 -1.64
N ALA A 227 5.06 -24.64 -2.17
CA ALA A 227 6.14 -25.21 -1.39
C ALA A 227 7.44 -25.30 -2.20
N GLY A 228 8.58 -25.27 -1.52
CA GLY A 228 9.91 -25.33 -2.11
C GLY A 228 10.85 -24.29 -1.52
N LYS A 229 12.00 -24.10 -2.16
CA LYS A 229 12.97 -23.04 -1.82
C LYS A 229 13.18 -22.01 -2.93
N ARG A 230 12.75 -22.37 -4.13
CA ARG A 230 12.89 -21.58 -5.34
C ARG A 230 11.54 -21.48 -6.01
N PHE A 231 11.10 -20.27 -6.25
CA PHE A 231 9.83 -19.97 -6.90
C PHE A 231 10.09 -19.09 -8.11
N ARG A 232 9.29 -19.27 -9.14
CA ARG A 232 9.25 -18.36 -10.27
C ARG A 232 7.83 -17.83 -10.37
N THR A 233 7.67 -16.52 -10.28
CA THR A 233 6.37 -15.87 -10.37
C THR A 233 6.43 -14.69 -11.31
N THR A 234 5.36 -14.49 -12.07
CA THR A 234 5.18 -13.29 -12.89
C THR A 234 4.49 -12.23 -12.04
N VAL A 235 5.05 -11.02 -12.02
CA VAL A 235 4.42 -9.82 -11.49
C VAL A 235 3.93 -9.02 -12.70
N PRO A 236 2.61 -9.00 -12.98
CA PRO A 236 2.05 -8.23 -14.10
C PRO A 236 2.45 -6.75 -14.07
N ALA A 237 2.30 -6.05 -15.19
CA ALA A 237 2.40 -4.59 -15.23
C ALA A 237 1.47 -3.96 -14.19
N GLU A 238 1.91 -2.86 -13.58
CA GLU A 238 1.12 -2.06 -12.62
C GLU A 238 0.34 -2.93 -11.62
N SER A 239 1.04 -3.77 -10.84
CA SER A 239 0.41 -4.76 -9.97
C SER A 239 1.16 -5.01 -8.66
N PHE A 240 0.48 -5.63 -7.70
CA PHE A 240 1.05 -6.13 -6.46
C PHE A 240 0.91 -7.64 -6.35
N VAL A 241 1.96 -8.30 -5.84
CA VAL A 241 1.98 -9.73 -5.53
C VAL A 241 2.58 -9.95 -4.15
N LEU A 242 1.98 -10.84 -3.37
CA LEU A 242 2.50 -11.30 -2.07
C LEU A 242 2.53 -12.82 -2.04
N LEU A 243 3.71 -13.40 -1.86
CA LEU A 243 3.92 -14.81 -1.53
C LEU A 243 4.21 -14.91 -0.03
N THR A 244 3.45 -15.70 0.71
CA THR A 244 3.65 -15.83 2.16
C THR A 244 3.22 -17.18 2.70
N ASN A 245 3.88 -17.63 3.77
CA ASN A 245 3.40 -18.68 4.67
C ASN A 245 3.38 -18.20 6.13
N VAL A 246 3.36 -16.88 6.35
CA VAL A 246 3.15 -16.24 7.65
C VAL A 246 1.64 -16.11 7.88
N GLU A 247 1.17 -16.62 9.02
CA GLU A 247 -0.24 -16.51 9.47
C GLU A 247 -0.55 -15.18 10.15
#